data_AF-A0AAW2M7S9-F1
#
_entry.id   AF-A0AAW2M7S9-F1
#
_cell.length_a   1.000
_cell.length_b   1.000
_cell.length_c   1.000
_cell.angle_alpha   90.00
_cell.angle_beta   90.00
_cell.angle_gamma   90.00
#
_symmetry.space_group_name_H-M   'P 1'
#
loop_
_entity.id
_entity.type
_entity.pdbx_description
1 polymer ?
#
loop_
_entity_poly.entity_id
_entity_poly.type
_entity_poly.pdbx_seq_one_letter_code
_entity_poly.pdbx_strand_id
1 'polypeptide(L)'
;MAFFKYGARPHWGKNRNVAFVGVEKKYPSFGRFVEAKRRVDPGNVLGSEWTDEIVFGRGVVDEDGCALEGRCVCSEDRHCSPGNGYYCRRGLVYGEARVCRYLSNLYVS
;
A
#
# COMPACT_ATOMS: atom_id res chain seq x y z
N MET A 1 -2.17 -6.46 -8.80
CA MET A 1 -1.99 -6.67 -10.25
C MET A 1 -1.99 -5.38 -11.06
N ALA A 2 -3.13 -4.70 -11.24
CA ALA A 2 -3.22 -3.48 -12.04
C ALA A 2 -2.10 -2.45 -11.73
N PHE A 3 -1.94 -2.11 -10.45
CA PHE A 3 -0.98 -1.08 -10.01
C PHE A 3 0.49 -1.52 -10.07
N PHE A 4 0.77 -2.81 -9.86
CA PHE A 4 2.14 -3.32 -9.68
C PHE A 4 2.72 -3.94 -10.95
N LYS A 5 1.93 -4.69 -11.71
CA LYS A 5 2.36 -5.34 -12.96
C LYS A 5 2.23 -4.43 -14.16
N TYR A 6 1.16 -3.63 -14.21
CA TYR A 6 0.81 -2.82 -15.38
C TYR A 6 0.95 -1.31 -15.13
N GLY A 7 1.48 -0.90 -13.98
CA GLY A 7 1.69 0.51 -13.65
C GLY A 7 0.41 1.35 -13.64
N ALA A 8 -0.75 0.74 -13.37
CA ALA A 8 -2.01 1.46 -13.37
C ALA A 8 -1.98 2.62 -12.35
N ARG A 9 -2.71 3.70 -12.68
CA ARG A 9 -2.84 4.87 -11.83
C ARG A 9 -3.97 4.66 -10.82
N PRO A 10 -3.69 4.71 -9.50
CA PRO A 10 -4.71 4.61 -8.48
C PRO A 10 -5.61 5.85 -8.47
N HIS A 11 -6.87 5.65 -8.15
CA HIS A 11 -7.81 6.73 -7.88
C HIS A 11 -7.56 7.28 -6.47
N TRP A 12 -7.14 8.55 -6.40
CA TRP A 12 -6.73 9.26 -5.18
C TRP A 12 -7.72 9.14 -4.00
N GLY A 13 -9.04 9.21 -4.26
CA GLY A 13 -10.06 9.12 -3.22
C GLY A 13 -10.74 7.76 -3.02
N LYS A 14 -10.28 6.67 -3.68
CA LYS A 14 -10.98 5.37 -3.65
C LYS A 14 -10.07 4.16 -3.42
N ASN A 15 -8.77 4.29 -3.67
CA ASN A 15 -7.83 3.19 -3.45
C ASN A 15 -7.08 3.35 -2.13
N ARG A 16 -6.71 2.21 -1.53
CA ARG A 16 -5.91 2.15 -0.31
C ARG A 16 -4.45 2.57 -0.57
N ASN A 17 -3.73 2.91 0.50
CA ASN A 17 -2.35 3.42 0.46
C ASN A 17 -1.41 2.51 -0.34
N VAL A 18 -1.52 1.19 -0.20
CA VAL A 18 -0.70 0.21 -0.94
C VAL A 18 -0.77 0.38 -2.47
N ALA A 19 -1.88 0.90 -3.01
CA ALA A 19 -2.04 1.14 -4.44
C ALA A 19 -1.15 2.29 -4.96
N PHE A 20 -0.64 3.15 -4.08
CA PHE A 20 0.22 4.28 -4.40
C PHE A 20 1.71 3.98 -4.22
N VAL A 21 2.10 2.77 -3.83
CA VAL A 21 3.52 2.37 -3.82
C VAL A 21 4.14 2.65 -5.19
N GLY A 22 5.24 3.40 -5.23
CA GLY A 22 5.90 3.85 -6.47
C GLY A 22 5.06 4.82 -7.31
N VAL A 23 4.25 5.69 -6.68
CA VAL A 23 3.37 6.65 -7.38
C VAL A 23 4.13 7.56 -8.32
N GLU A 24 5.36 7.92 -7.98
CA GLU A 24 6.23 8.76 -8.80
C GLU A 24 6.52 8.14 -10.17
N LYS A 25 6.55 6.81 -10.25
CA LYS A 25 6.75 6.05 -11.50
C LYS A 25 5.46 5.89 -12.30
N LYS A 26 4.29 6.08 -11.68
CA LYS A 26 2.96 5.95 -12.32
C LYS A 26 2.50 7.23 -13.02
N TYR A 27 3.16 8.36 -12.73
CA TYR A 27 2.82 9.67 -13.26
C TYR A 27 4.07 10.35 -13.87
N PRO A 28 4.19 10.45 -15.21
CA PRO A 28 5.39 11.01 -15.86
C PRO A 28 5.77 12.43 -15.39
N SER A 29 4.78 13.24 -15.02
CA SER A 29 4.97 14.62 -14.56
C SER A 29 4.99 14.77 -13.03
N PHE A 30 5.19 13.69 -12.27
CA PHE A 30 5.12 13.73 -10.80
C PHE A 30 6.14 14.72 -10.19
N GLY A 31 7.35 14.79 -10.73
CA GLY A 31 8.36 15.76 -10.28
C GLY A 31 7.90 17.22 -10.42
N ARG A 32 7.19 17.56 -11.51
CA ARG A 32 6.62 18.89 -11.72
C ARG A 32 5.50 19.20 -10.70
N PHE A 33 4.71 18.20 -10.35
CA PHE A 33 3.69 18.34 -9.29
C PHE A 33 4.34 18.64 -7.94
N VAL A 34 5.39 17.90 -7.57
CA VAL A 34 6.13 18.13 -6.32
C VAL A 34 6.75 19.53 -6.29
N GLU A 35 7.33 19.98 -7.40
CA GLU A 35 7.86 21.33 -7.53
C GLU A 35 6.77 22.41 -7.37
N ALA A 36 5.63 22.25 -8.05
CA ALA A 36 4.50 23.17 -7.92
C ALA A 36 3.98 23.25 -6.48
N LYS A 37 3.85 22.11 -5.79
CA LYS A 37 3.48 22.07 -4.36
C LYS A 37 4.44 22.90 -3.52
N ARG A 38 5.75 22.71 -3.68
CA ARG A 38 6.77 23.44 -2.89
C ARG A 38 6.72 24.95 -3.12
N ARG A 39 6.36 25.39 -4.32
CA ARG A 39 6.21 26.83 -4.64
C ARG A 39 4.94 27.43 -4.06
N VAL A 40 3.81 26.70 -4.09
CA VAL A 40 2.50 27.21 -3.65
C VAL A 40 2.29 27.08 -2.15
N ASP A 41 2.85 26.05 -1.52
CA ASP A 41 2.71 25.77 -0.09
C ASP A 41 4.08 25.53 0.58
N PRO A 42 4.95 26.56 0.66
CA PRO A 42 6.29 26.42 1.23
C PRO A 42 6.27 26.09 2.74
N GLY A 43 5.19 26.47 3.45
CA GLY A 43 4.99 26.15 4.87
C GLY A 43 4.42 24.76 5.13
N ASN A 44 4.09 23.99 4.07
CA ASN A 44 3.41 22.69 4.17
C ASN A 44 2.08 22.75 4.96
N VAL A 45 1.35 23.87 4.86
CA VAL A 45 0.08 24.10 5.56
C VAL A 45 -1.01 23.14 5.06
N LEU A 46 -0.95 22.74 3.79
CA LEU A 46 -1.86 21.78 3.17
C LEU A 46 -1.33 20.33 3.25
N GLY A 47 -0.18 20.14 3.90
CA GLY A 47 0.41 18.84 4.14
C GLY A 47 -0.36 18.03 5.19
N SER A 48 -0.22 16.71 5.11
CA SER A 48 -0.70 15.78 6.13
C SER A 48 0.20 14.55 6.16
N GLU A 49 0.12 13.78 7.23
CA GLU A 49 0.83 12.49 7.32
C GLU A 49 0.53 11.59 6.12
N TRP A 50 -0.74 11.53 5.71
CA TRP A 50 -1.14 10.77 4.54
C TRP A 50 -0.47 11.28 3.26
N THR A 51 -0.43 12.60 3.03
CA THR A 51 0.24 13.16 1.86
C THR A 51 1.74 12.87 1.88
N ASP A 52 2.36 12.84 3.07
CA ASP A 52 3.77 12.49 3.23
C ASP A 52 4.06 11.02 2.94
N GLU A 53 3.23 10.12 3.44
CA GLU A 53 3.33 8.69 3.14
C GLU A 53 3.16 8.40 1.65
N ILE A 54 2.12 9.00 1.03
CA ILE A 54 1.72 8.68 -0.34
C ILE A 54 2.55 9.42 -1.39
N VAL A 55 2.82 10.71 -1.20
CA VAL A 55 3.51 11.56 -2.20
C VAL A 55 5.02 11.56 -2.01
N PHE A 56 5.48 11.51 -0.77
CA PHE A 56 6.92 11.58 -0.44
C PHE A 56 7.50 10.24 -0.01
N GLY A 57 6.68 9.18 -0.03
CA GLY A 57 7.15 7.81 -0.05
C GLY A 57 7.96 7.45 1.18
N ARG A 58 7.35 7.52 2.38
CA ARG A 58 7.93 6.91 3.59
C ARG A 58 8.04 5.37 3.53
N GLY A 59 7.91 4.77 2.34
CA GLY A 59 8.03 3.34 2.12
C GLY A 59 6.74 2.59 2.40
N VAL A 60 6.78 1.29 2.13
CA VAL A 60 5.72 0.37 2.54
C VAL A 60 5.81 0.26 4.06
N VAL A 61 4.71 0.55 4.76
CA VAL A 61 4.61 0.37 6.22
C VAL A 61 4.90 -1.09 6.54
N ASP A 62 5.89 -1.34 7.39
CA ASP A 62 6.32 -2.68 7.79
C ASP A 62 5.93 -2.97 9.26
N GLU A 63 4.62 -2.91 9.52
CA GLU A 63 4.04 -3.00 10.87
C GLU A 63 3.03 -4.15 10.97
N ASP A 64 2.79 -4.61 12.20
CA ASP A 64 1.77 -5.61 12.49
C ASP A 64 0.41 -5.16 11.96
N GLY A 65 -0.26 -6.03 11.20
CA GLY A 65 -1.58 -5.74 10.62
C GLY A 65 -1.60 -4.82 9.39
N CYS A 66 -0.46 -4.29 8.91
CA CYS A 66 -0.43 -3.31 7.82
C CYS A 66 -1.14 -3.77 6.52
N ALA A 67 -1.20 -5.08 6.25
CA ALA A 67 -1.78 -5.61 5.02
C ALA A 67 -3.31 -5.70 5.12
N LEU A 68 -3.85 -5.93 6.32
CA LEU A 68 -5.30 -5.84 6.55
C LEU A 68 -5.81 -4.40 6.42
N GLU A 69 -5.00 -3.42 6.82
CA GLU A 69 -5.31 -2.00 6.65
C GLU A 69 -5.11 -1.49 5.21
N GLY A 70 -4.50 -2.30 4.34
CA GLY A 70 -4.18 -1.92 2.97
C GLY A 70 -3.04 -0.88 2.88
N ARG A 71 -2.14 -0.86 3.87
CA ARG A 71 -0.93 -0.03 3.90
C ARG A 71 0.29 -0.74 3.31
N CYS A 72 0.27 -2.08 3.29
CA CYS A 72 1.35 -2.90 2.74
C CYS A 72 0.85 -4.12 1.94
N VAL A 73 1.76 -4.74 1.19
CA VAL A 73 1.59 -6.10 0.66
C VAL A 73 2.24 -7.05 1.66
N CYS A 74 1.52 -8.06 2.14
CA CYS A 74 2.09 -8.95 3.14
C CYS A 74 3.26 -9.78 2.58
N SER A 75 4.37 -9.82 3.32
CA SER A 75 5.46 -10.79 3.16
C SER A 75 5.43 -11.81 4.30
N GLU A 76 5.32 -11.31 5.53
CA GLU A 76 5.22 -12.07 6.79
C GLU A 76 3.79 -12.19 7.31
N ASP A 77 3.55 -13.19 8.17
CA ASP A 77 2.23 -13.42 8.78
C ASP A 77 1.82 -12.30 9.75
N ARG A 78 2.77 -11.61 10.40
CA ARG A 78 2.48 -10.47 11.31
C ARG A 78 1.71 -9.33 10.64
N HIS A 79 1.94 -9.10 9.34
CA HIS A 79 1.18 -8.12 8.55
C HIS A 79 -0.31 -8.43 8.43
N CYS A 80 -0.69 -9.69 8.68
CA CYS A 80 -2.05 -10.18 8.54
C CYS A 80 -2.75 -10.43 9.86
N SER A 81 -2.14 -10.15 11.03
CA SER A 81 -2.76 -10.42 12.33
C SER A 81 -3.05 -11.92 12.58
N PRO A 82 -2.01 -12.74 12.82
CA PRO A 82 -2.17 -14.18 13.01
C PRO A 82 -2.97 -14.54 14.27
N GLY A 83 -2.95 -13.68 15.29
CA GLY A 83 -3.80 -13.83 16.49
C GLY A 83 -5.30 -13.79 16.19
N ASN A 84 -5.71 -13.25 15.04
CA ASN A 84 -7.09 -13.24 14.55
C ASN A 84 -7.34 -14.31 13.46
N GLY A 85 -6.40 -15.25 13.27
CA GLY A 85 -6.53 -16.36 12.31
C GLY A 85 -6.24 -16.00 10.85
N TYR A 86 -5.65 -14.83 10.59
CA TYR A 86 -5.31 -14.38 9.26
C TYR A 86 -3.80 -14.50 9.00
N TYR A 87 -3.45 -15.07 7.85
CA TYR A 87 -2.06 -15.35 7.50
C TYR A 87 -1.73 -14.88 6.10
N CYS A 88 -0.47 -14.54 5.87
CA CYS A 88 0.00 -14.12 4.57
C CYS A 88 0.19 -15.32 3.64
N ARG A 89 -0.65 -15.42 2.61
CA ARG A 89 -0.68 -16.55 1.68
C ARG A 89 -0.66 -16.07 0.24
N ARG A 90 -0.38 -17.00 -0.68
CA ARG A 90 -0.52 -16.74 -2.11
C ARG A 90 -2.00 -16.57 -2.48
N GLY A 91 -2.28 -15.74 -3.47
CA GLY A 91 -3.62 -15.58 -4.02
C GLY A 91 -4.15 -16.88 -4.61
N LEU A 92 -5.46 -17.12 -4.51
CA LEU A 92 -6.10 -18.35 -5.01
C LEU A 92 -6.10 -18.44 -6.54
N VAL A 93 -6.40 -17.32 -7.21
CA VAL A 93 -6.48 -17.25 -8.67
C VAL A 93 -5.16 -16.76 -9.27
N TYR A 94 -4.52 -15.80 -8.61
CA TYR A 94 -3.24 -15.24 -9.04
C TYR A 94 -2.16 -15.58 -8.02
N GLY A 95 -1.39 -16.64 -8.31
CA GLY A 95 -0.44 -17.23 -7.35
C GLY A 95 0.72 -16.32 -6.95
N GLU A 96 1.08 -15.33 -7.77
CA GLU A 96 2.12 -14.35 -7.43
C GLU A 96 1.59 -13.24 -6.50
N ALA A 97 0.27 -13.09 -6.32
CA ALA A 97 -0.25 -12.16 -5.32
C ALA A 97 -0.03 -12.69 -3.91
N ARG A 98 0.16 -11.77 -2.97
CA ARG A 98 0.15 -12.05 -1.53
C ARG A 98 -1.09 -11.41 -0.92
N VAL A 99 -1.84 -12.20 -0.14
CA VAL A 99 -3.10 -11.79 0.47
C VAL A 99 -3.19 -12.30 1.91
N CYS A 100 -3.80 -11.52 2.79
CA CYS A 100 -4.19 -11.99 4.11
C CYS A 100 -5.43 -12.88 3.97
N ARG A 101 -5.28 -14.15 4.32
CA ARG A 101 -6.34 -15.15 4.21
C ARG A 101 -6.65 -15.71 5.59
N TYR A 102 -7.93 -15.74 5.94
CA TYR A 102 -8.42 -16.43 7.12
C TYR A 102 -8.24 -17.93 6.94
N LEU A 103 -7.57 -18.57 7.90
CA LEU A 103 -7.44 -20.02 8.00
C LEU A 103 -8.09 -20.41 9.32
N SER A 104 -9.33 -20.92 9.26
CA SER A 104 -9.95 -21.48 10.46
C SER A 104 -9.13 -22.68 10.96
N ASN A 105 -9.30 -23.04 12.24
CA ASN A 105 -8.68 -24.18 12.93
C ASN A 105 -8.91 -25.58 12.30
N LEU A 106 -9.37 -25.67 11.06
CA LEU A 106 -9.53 -26.95 10.33
C LEU A 106 -8.20 -27.55 9.81
N TYR A 107 -7.05 -26.94 10.13
CA TYR A 107 -5.71 -27.44 9.74
C TYR A 107 -4.68 -27.38 10.88
N VAL A 108 -5.13 -27.53 12.12
CA VAL A 108 -4.23 -27.94 13.21
C VAL A 108 -4.62 -29.38 13.58
N SER A 109 -4.03 -30.33 12.86
CA SER A 109 -3.95 -31.75 13.19
C SER A 109 -2.49 -32.10 13.35
#